data_AF-A0A536CEX9-F1
#
_entry.id   AF-A0A536CEX9-F1
#
_cell.length_a   1.000
_cell.length_b   1.000
_cell.length_c   1.000
_cell.angle_alpha   90.00
_cell.angle_beta   90.00
_cell.angle_gamma   90.00
#
_symmetry.space_group_name_H-M   'P 1'
#
loop_
_entity.id
_entity.type
_entity.pdbx_description
1 polymer ?
#
loop_
_entity_poly.entity_id
_entity_poly.type
_entity_poly.pdbx_seq_one_letter_code
_entity_poly.pdbx_strand_id
1 'polypeptide(L)'
;MATVLDVSGAPGAAQAQTPARAAPQPAAILTVISGAVLMRGAGAEFSSATDGSVLYVGSTVRTSADARAIITLFEGSTVELEPASDITIEEATMRGGSTIVELAQSLGRSWHVVTHLTTADSRYEVKTPAATASVRGTAFEVMVEDGATTVTTTEGRVATADAAATSEVLVLPDQTTTVHANSAPEPPRSAPAAQRVVTVSALSESSLVVDPLGRANGFRDGRVVAQTPGARVRMQDGTIVVTLPNVPDGVFGTTIATSAGAPVPVFTTVTDAGEDPVTIGSAAQAGDASARSGVELRTVNDKPDVRALTADETKELPDAKVSPNKVSAPQKTPRASDPLAPTSQPGAQPAVTPRRSVVPSPPPTGR
;
A
#
# COMPACT_ATOMS: atom_id res chain seq x y z
N MET A 1 79.16 -10.38 37.95
CA MET A 1 78.19 -9.45 38.57
C MET A 1 76.95 -9.39 37.70
N ALA A 2 75.79 -9.71 38.30
CA ALA A 2 74.40 -9.29 38.01
C ALA A 2 73.84 -9.33 36.57
N THR A 3 72.55 -9.51 36.27
CA THR A 3 71.32 -10.07 36.87
C THR A 3 70.25 -9.79 35.80
N VAL A 4 69.52 -10.84 35.36
CA VAL A 4 68.09 -10.93 34.99
C VAL A 4 67.40 -9.77 34.23
N LEU A 5 66.75 -10.06 33.09
CA LEU A 5 65.27 -9.98 32.97
C LEU A 5 64.75 -10.66 31.69
N ASP A 6 63.76 -11.53 31.90
CA ASP A 6 62.88 -12.16 30.91
C ASP A 6 61.81 -11.17 30.43
N VAL A 7 60.93 -11.65 29.53
CA VAL A 7 59.67 -11.06 29.00
C VAL A 7 59.74 -10.66 27.52
N SER A 8 59.23 -11.55 26.66
CA SER A 8 58.56 -11.13 25.42
C SER A 8 57.34 -12.02 25.19
N GLY A 9 56.16 -11.49 25.55
CA GLY A 9 54.87 -12.09 25.27
C GLY A 9 54.54 -12.02 23.78
N ALA A 10 54.04 -13.12 23.23
CA ALA A 10 53.51 -13.17 21.87
C ALA A 10 52.25 -12.27 21.76
N PRO A 11 52.12 -11.47 20.69
CA PRO A 11 50.92 -10.66 20.48
C PRO A 11 49.73 -11.55 20.12
N GLY A 12 48.66 -11.45 20.91
CA GLY A 12 47.37 -12.07 20.62
C GLY A 12 46.78 -11.50 19.34
N ALA A 13 46.44 -12.37 18.39
CA ALA A 13 45.76 -12.00 17.17
C ALA A 13 44.36 -11.43 17.49
N ALA A 14 44.20 -10.12 17.34
CA ALA A 14 42.91 -9.46 17.38
C ALA A 14 42.09 -9.94 16.17
N GLN A 15 41.06 -10.74 16.42
CA GLN A 15 40.06 -11.07 15.41
C GLN A 15 39.29 -9.79 15.07
N ALA A 16 39.55 -9.23 13.89
CA ALA A 16 38.78 -8.13 13.34
C ALA A 16 37.33 -8.60 13.15
N GLN A 17 36.43 -8.11 14.00
CA GLN A 17 34.99 -8.28 13.82
C GLN A 17 34.56 -7.36 12.69
N THR A 18 34.33 -7.92 11.50
CA THR A 18 33.70 -7.18 10.39
C THR A 18 32.32 -6.73 10.86
N PRO A 19 31.97 -5.43 10.83
CA PRO A 19 30.65 -4.99 11.24
C PRO A 19 29.60 -5.69 10.37
N ALA A 20 28.64 -6.35 11.01
CA ALA A 20 27.53 -6.97 10.33
C ALA A 20 26.78 -5.90 9.51
N ARG A 21 26.81 -6.03 8.17
CA ARG A 21 26.04 -5.16 7.28
C ARG A 21 24.56 -5.32 7.66
N ALA A 22 23.95 -4.24 8.13
CA ALA A 22 22.53 -4.23 8.45
C ALA A 22 21.73 -4.73 7.24
N ALA A 23 20.78 -5.64 7.48
CA ALA A 23 19.92 -6.14 6.42
C ALA A 23 19.13 -4.96 5.82
N PRO A 24 18.94 -4.93 4.49
CA PRO A 24 18.16 -3.89 3.84
C PRO A 24 16.72 -3.89 4.40
N GLN A 25 16.23 -2.71 4.75
CA GLN A 25 14.87 -2.55 5.26
C GLN A 25 13.89 -2.57 4.08
N PRO A 26 12.76 -3.30 4.18
CA PRO A 26 11.68 -3.21 3.22
C PRO A 26 11.20 -1.77 3.02
N ALA A 27 11.03 -1.36 1.76
CA ALA A 27 10.52 -0.04 1.40
C ALA A 27 9.00 -0.05 1.16
N ALA A 28 8.47 -1.13 0.60
CA ALA A 28 7.05 -1.26 0.27
C ALA A 28 6.60 -2.72 0.12
N ILE A 29 5.29 -2.93 0.05
CA ILE A 29 4.65 -4.17 -0.41
C ILE A 29 3.91 -3.88 -1.71
N LEU A 30 4.04 -4.79 -2.68
CA LEU A 30 3.30 -4.78 -3.92
C LEU A 30 2.02 -5.62 -3.80
N THR A 31 0.88 -5.03 -4.14
CA THR A 31 -0.39 -5.73 -4.35
C THR A 31 -0.67 -5.81 -5.84
N VAL A 32 -0.90 -7.00 -6.38
CA VAL A 32 -1.26 -7.19 -7.80
C VAL A 32 -2.79 -7.24 -7.91
N ILE A 33 -3.38 -6.24 -8.56
CA ILE A 33 -4.82 -6.16 -8.75
C ILE A 33 -5.24 -7.06 -9.92
N SER A 34 -4.62 -6.85 -11.09
CA SER A 34 -4.88 -7.60 -12.32
C SER A 34 -3.64 -7.65 -13.22
N GLY A 35 -3.66 -8.56 -14.20
CA GLY A 35 -2.67 -8.64 -15.28
C GLY A 35 -1.25 -8.99 -14.83
N ALA A 36 -0.31 -8.90 -15.77
CA ALA A 36 1.09 -9.21 -15.53
C ALA A 36 1.88 -8.00 -15.01
N VAL A 37 2.43 -8.13 -13.81
CA VAL A 37 3.29 -7.13 -13.17
C VAL A 37 4.72 -7.66 -13.12
N LEU A 38 5.68 -6.85 -13.52
CA LEU A 38 7.10 -7.16 -13.46
C LEU A 38 7.75 -6.32 -12.38
N MET A 39 8.76 -6.88 -11.72
CA MET A 39 9.62 -6.15 -10.80
C MET A 39 11.10 -6.51 -11.01
N ARG A 40 11.97 -5.54 -10.74
CA ARG A 40 13.42 -5.77 -10.59
C ARG A 40 13.93 -5.05 -9.36
N GLY A 41 14.96 -5.59 -8.74
CA GLY A 41 15.77 -4.85 -7.76
C GLY A 41 16.81 -3.97 -8.46
N ALA A 42 17.56 -3.21 -7.67
CA ALA A 42 18.64 -2.36 -8.16
C ALA A 42 19.68 -3.18 -8.95
N GLY A 43 19.85 -2.86 -10.24
CA GLY A 43 20.81 -3.52 -11.13
C GLY A 43 20.45 -4.97 -11.52
N ALA A 44 19.22 -5.42 -11.23
CA ALA A 44 18.75 -6.75 -11.60
C ALA A 44 17.89 -6.72 -12.88
N GLU A 45 17.74 -7.90 -13.50
CA GLU A 45 16.79 -8.12 -14.59
C GLU A 45 15.34 -8.12 -14.07
N PHE A 46 14.39 -7.82 -14.96
CA PHE A 46 12.97 -7.93 -14.63
C PHE A 46 12.55 -9.38 -14.45
N SER A 47 11.70 -9.60 -13.45
CA SER A 47 11.06 -10.88 -13.16
C SER A 47 9.57 -10.65 -12.87
N SER A 48 8.75 -11.69 -13.02
CA SER A 48 7.33 -11.59 -12.65
C SER A 48 7.18 -11.34 -11.15
N ALA A 49 6.42 -10.31 -10.81
CA ALA A 49 6.06 -10.02 -9.44
C ALA A 49 4.84 -10.85 -9.03
N THR A 50 4.78 -11.27 -7.77
CA THR A 50 3.60 -11.89 -7.18
C THR A 50 2.91 -10.93 -6.22
N ASP A 51 1.62 -11.14 -5.98
CA ASP A 51 0.93 -10.43 -4.92
C ASP A 51 1.65 -10.61 -3.57
N GLY A 52 1.79 -9.53 -2.81
CA GLY A 52 2.54 -9.49 -1.55
C GLY A 52 4.07 -9.38 -1.70
N SER A 53 4.60 -9.18 -2.91
CA SER A 53 6.06 -9.03 -3.11
C SER A 53 6.61 -7.86 -2.31
N VAL A 54 7.74 -8.07 -1.64
CA VAL A 54 8.43 -7.01 -0.89
C VAL A 54 9.34 -6.23 -1.83
N LEU A 55 9.20 -4.91 -1.82
CA LEU A 55 10.03 -4.00 -2.58
C LEU A 55 11.05 -3.32 -1.65
N TYR A 56 12.24 -3.10 -2.18
CA TYR A 56 13.33 -2.38 -1.52
C TYR A 56 13.66 -1.10 -2.29
N VAL A 57 14.40 -0.20 -1.67
CA VAL A 57 14.98 0.95 -2.39
C VAL A 57 15.78 0.47 -3.61
N GLY A 58 15.60 1.15 -4.73
CA GLY A 58 16.10 0.81 -6.06
C GLY A 58 15.27 -0.22 -6.82
N SER A 59 14.12 -0.67 -6.28
CA SER A 59 13.22 -1.56 -7.02
C SER A 59 12.40 -0.79 -8.05
N THR A 60 12.31 -1.32 -9.27
CA THR A 60 11.39 -0.84 -10.31
C THR A 60 10.22 -1.80 -10.43
N VAL A 61 9.00 -1.28 -10.51
CA VAL A 61 7.77 -2.02 -10.80
C VAL A 61 7.23 -1.55 -12.15
N ARG A 62 6.82 -2.51 -12.99
CA ARG A 62 6.25 -2.25 -14.31
C ARG A 62 4.94 -3.02 -14.50
N THR A 63 3.90 -2.31 -14.92
CA THR A 63 2.60 -2.90 -15.28
C THR A 63 2.52 -3.11 -16.80
N SER A 64 2.01 -4.27 -17.21
CA SER A 64 1.67 -4.53 -18.62
C SER A 64 0.41 -3.75 -19.05
N ALA A 65 0.00 -3.87 -20.31
CA ALA A 65 -1.13 -3.12 -20.89
C ALA A 65 -2.52 -3.47 -20.31
N ASP A 66 -2.62 -4.57 -19.56
CA ASP A 66 -3.83 -5.04 -18.88
C ASP A 66 -3.64 -5.12 -17.34
N ALA A 67 -2.48 -4.69 -16.85
CA ALA A 67 -2.08 -4.90 -15.47
C ALA A 67 -2.29 -3.66 -14.61
N ARG A 68 -2.68 -3.91 -13.37
CA ARG A 68 -2.85 -2.90 -12.33
C ARG A 68 -2.18 -3.39 -11.06
N ALA A 69 -1.49 -2.49 -10.37
CA ALA A 69 -0.80 -2.83 -9.14
C ALA A 69 -0.87 -1.67 -8.15
N ILE A 70 -0.74 -1.98 -6.87
CA ILE A 70 -0.67 -0.97 -5.80
C ILE A 70 0.60 -1.21 -5.01
N ILE A 71 1.43 -0.17 -4.91
CA ILE A 71 2.58 -0.13 -4.02
C ILE A 71 2.14 0.52 -2.71
N THR A 72 2.23 -0.22 -1.61
CA THR A 72 2.00 0.31 -0.26
C THR A 72 3.34 0.54 0.41
N LEU A 73 3.70 1.81 0.58
CA LEU A 73 4.97 2.24 1.17
C LEU A 73 5.00 1.94 2.67
N PHE A 74 6.21 1.81 3.24
CA PHE A 74 6.44 1.44 4.64
C PHE A 74 5.72 2.33 5.67
N GLU A 75 5.49 3.60 5.32
CA GLU A 75 4.82 4.60 6.16
C GLU A 75 3.30 4.61 6.02
N GLY A 76 2.77 3.94 4.99
CA GLY A 76 1.34 3.83 4.73
C GLY A 76 0.92 4.35 3.37
N SER A 77 1.56 5.38 2.79
CA SER A 77 1.18 5.94 1.50
C SER A 77 1.05 4.89 0.40
N THR A 78 0.08 5.06 -0.50
CA THR A 78 -0.18 4.12 -1.58
C THR A 78 0.03 4.76 -2.94
N VAL A 79 0.57 3.98 -3.87
CA VAL A 79 0.72 4.34 -5.28
C VAL A 79 0.07 3.26 -6.12
N GLU A 80 -1.07 3.57 -6.72
CA GLU A 80 -1.65 2.70 -7.75
C GLU A 80 -0.95 2.97 -9.08
N LEU A 81 -0.61 1.91 -9.80
CA LEU A 81 -0.10 1.91 -11.14
C LEU A 81 -1.19 1.39 -12.06
N GLU A 82 -1.62 2.26 -12.97
CA GLU A 82 -2.50 1.92 -14.08
C GLU A 82 -1.72 1.13 -15.16
N PRO A 83 -2.39 0.64 -16.22
CA PRO A 83 -1.72 -0.09 -17.28
C PRO A 83 -0.58 0.68 -17.94
N ALA A 84 0.46 -0.06 -18.35
CA ALA A 84 1.64 0.46 -19.05
C ALA A 84 2.42 1.54 -18.27
N SER A 85 2.57 1.35 -16.95
CA SER A 85 3.30 2.26 -16.06
C SER A 85 4.62 1.65 -15.59
N ASP A 86 5.59 2.53 -15.30
CA ASP A 86 6.92 2.15 -14.81
C ASP A 86 7.37 3.13 -13.72
N ILE A 87 7.56 2.62 -12.50
CA ILE A 87 7.95 3.41 -11.33
C ILE A 87 9.09 2.75 -10.57
N THR A 88 10.03 3.55 -10.08
CA THR A 88 11.16 3.13 -9.24
C THR A 88 11.10 3.81 -7.88
N ILE A 89 11.39 3.07 -6.82
CA ILE A 89 11.52 3.61 -5.46
C ILE A 89 12.97 4.05 -5.26
N GLU A 90 13.25 5.34 -5.37
CA GLU A 90 14.61 5.90 -5.26
C GLU A 90 15.02 6.10 -3.80
N GLU A 91 14.08 6.55 -2.96
CA GLU A 91 14.27 6.67 -1.53
C GLU A 91 12.99 6.34 -0.78
N ALA A 92 13.14 5.62 0.34
CA ALA A 92 12.07 5.31 1.27
C ALA A 92 12.67 5.14 2.65
N THR A 93 12.83 6.26 3.38
CA THR A 93 13.50 6.26 4.68
C THR A 93 12.72 7.06 5.72
N MET A 94 12.89 6.69 6.98
CA MET A 94 12.39 7.45 8.12
C MET A 94 13.52 7.67 9.12
N ARG A 95 13.79 8.93 9.46
CA ARG A 95 14.84 9.33 10.40
C ARG A 95 14.34 10.46 11.29
N GLY A 96 14.49 10.30 12.61
CA GLY A 96 14.11 11.35 13.56
C GLY A 96 12.63 11.74 13.53
N GLY A 97 11.74 10.86 13.06
CA GLY A 97 10.31 11.16 12.87
C GLY A 97 9.96 11.78 11.51
N SER A 98 10.97 12.13 10.70
CA SER A 98 10.79 12.64 9.35
C SER A 98 10.80 11.50 8.33
N THR A 99 9.88 11.58 7.37
CA THR A 99 9.67 10.59 6.32
C THR A 99 10.14 11.16 5.00
N ILE A 100 11.04 10.47 4.32
CA ILE A 100 11.52 10.82 2.98
C ILE A 100 11.13 9.70 2.02
N VAL A 101 10.33 10.06 1.02
CA VAL A 101 9.95 9.19 -0.10
C VAL A 101 10.27 9.91 -1.39
N GLU A 102 11.09 9.28 -2.24
CA GLU A 102 11.35 9.73 -3.59
C GLU A 102 11.05 8.58 -4.56
N LEU A 103 10.18 8.87 -5.53
CA LEU A 103 9.79 7.94 -6.58
C LEU A 103 10.21 8.51 -7.93
N ALA A 104 10.68 7.67 -8.84
CA ALA A 104 10.93 8.04 -10.22
C ALA A 104 9.94 7.33 -11.14
N GLN A 105 9.10 8.07 -11.85
CA GLN A 105 8.15 7.53 -12.82
C GLN A 105 8.61 7.87 -14.23
N SER A 106 8.84 6.84 -15.03
CA SER A 106 9.37 7.00 -16.38
C SER A 106 8.30 6.98 -17.47
N LEU A 107 7.16 6.33 -17.21
CA LEU A 107 6.05 6.21 -18.14
C LEU A 107 4.74 5.90 -17.41
N GLY A 108 3.63 6.26 -18.04
CA GLY A 108 2.29 5.81 -17.68
C GLY A 108 1.65 6.67 -16.61
N ARG A 109 0.57 6.15 -16.02
CA ARG A 109 -0.27 6.84 -15.04
C ARG A 109 -0.12 6.20 -13.66
N SER A 110 -0.03 7.04 -12.65
CA SER A 110 -0.04 6.63 -11.25
C SER A 110 -0.97 7.52 -10.43
N TRP A 111 -1.56 6.90 -9.41
CA TRP A 111 -2.42 7.58 -8.46
C TRP A 111 -1.84 7.44 -7.05
N HIS A 112 -1.62 8.57 -6.40
CA HIS A 112 -0.95 8.65 -5.12
C HIS A 112 -1.93 9.10 -4.04
N VAL A 113 -1.98 8.36 -2.93
CA VAL A 113 -2.64 8.78 -1.70
C VAL A 113 -1.59 8.83 -0.61
N VAL A 114 -1.18 10.05 -0.27
CA VAL A 114 -0.05 10.30 0.62
C VAL A 114 -0.54 10.55 2.04
N THR A 115 0.00 9.81 3.01
CA THR A 115 -0.28 10.05 4.42
C THR A 115 0.18 11.44 4.82
N HIS A 116 -0.49 12.04 5.80
CA HIS A 116 -0.17 13.42 6.17
C HIS A 116 1.24 13.51 6.76
N LEU A 117 2.11 14.25 6.09
CA LEU A 117 3.49 14.46 6.53
C LEU A 117 3.50 15.46 7.70
N THR A 118 3.84 15.00 8.90
CA THR A 118 3.68 15.77 10.14
C THR A 118 4.90 16.61 10.52
N THR A 119 6.06 16.41 9.89
CA THR A 119 7.30 17.15 10.19
C THR A 119 7.72 18.02 9.02
N ALA A 120 8.40 19.14 9.31
CA ALA A 120 8.86 20.08 8.27
C ALA A 120 9.89 19.46 7.31
N ASP A 121 10.68 18.51 7.81
CA ASP A 121 11.73 17.80 7.07
C ASP A 121 11.19 16.57 6.33
N SER A 122 9.91 16.24 6.48
CA SER A 122 9.29 15.18 5.69
C SER A 122 9.08 15.63 4.23
N ARG A 123 9.39 14.74 3.30
CA ARG A 123 9.33 14.99 1.85
C ARG A 123 8.72 13.79 1.14
N TYR A 124 7.81 14.05 0.22
CA TYR A 124 7.31 13.06 -0.73
C TYR A 124 7.43 13.65 -2.13
N GLU A 125 8.15 12.97 -3.02
CA GLU A 125 8.35 13.42 -4.39
C GLU A 125 8.14 12.34 -5.43
N VAL A 126 7.57 12.77 -6.56
CA VAL A 126 7.53 12.00 -7.79
C VAL A 126 8.33 12.76 -8.85
N LYS A 127 9.44 12.18 -9.28
CA LYS A 127 10.30 12.71 -10.33
C LYS A 127 9.94 12.04 -11.64
N THR A 128 9.81 12.84 -12.68
CA THR A 128 9.58 12.40 -14.05
C THR A 128 10.64 13.01 -14.96
N PRO A 129 10.74 12.60 -16.24
CA PRO A 129 11.65 13.24 -17.17
C PRO A 129 11.42 14.74 -17.37
N ALA A 130 10.18 15.22 -17.19
CA ALA A 130 9.81 16.61 -17.45
C ALA A 130 9.65 17.46 -16.17
N ALA A 131 9.35 16.85 -15.03
CA ALA A 131 8.93 17.57 -13.84
C ALA A 131 9.32 16.88 -12.52
N THR A 132 9.22 17.63 -11.43
CA THR A 132 9.18 17.10 -10.07
C THR A 132 7.89 17.54 -9.39
N ALA A 133 7.11 16.59 -8.88
CA ALA A 133 5.92 16.84 -8.08
C ALA A 133 6.26 16.65 -6.60
N SER A 134 6.24 17.73 -5.82
CA SER A 134 6.53 17.76 -4.39
C SER A 134 5.27 17.95 -3.56
N VAL A 135 5.10 17.10 -2.56
CA VAL A 135 3.81 16.82 -1.93
C VAL A 135 3.86 17.02 -0.42
N ARG A 136 2.80 17.63 0.12
CA ARG A 136 2.52 17.68 1.57
C ARG A 136 1.08 17.27 1.84
N GLY A 137 0.85 15.97 2.00
CA GLY A 137 -0.47 15.38 2.32
C GLY A 137 -1.51 15.65 1.22
N THR A 138 -1.56 14.79 0.21
CA THR A 138 -2.48 14.96 -0.94
C THR A 138 -2.88 13.61 -1.55
N ALA A 139 -4.04 13.61 -2.19
CA ALA A 139 -4.41 12.64 -3.21
C ALA A 139 -4.24 13.30 -4.58
N PHE A 140 -3.42 12.72 -5.45
CA PHE A 140 -3.07 13.29 -6.75
C PHE A 140 -2.68 12.23 -7.78
N GLU A 141 -2.74 12.61 -9.04
CA GLU A 141 -2.35 11.80 -10.20
C GLU A 141 -1.08 12.35 -10.84
N VAL A 142 -0.21 11.45 -11.29
CA VAL A 142 0.90 11.77 -12.20
C VAL A 142 0.75 10.93 -13.47
N MET A 143 0.62 11.61 -14.61
CA MET A 143 0.68 10.99 -15.93
C MET A 143 1.97 11.39 -16.64
N VAL A 144 2.69 10.41 -17.17
CA VAL A 144 3.87 10.61 -18.02
C VAL A 144 3.61 9.96 -19.38
N GLU A 145 3.41 10.79 -20.39
CA GLU A 145 3.19 10.38 -21.78
C GLU A 145 3.77 11.43 -22.73
N ASP A 146 4.22 11.01 -23.91
CA ASP A 146 4.70 11.89 -24.98
C ASP A 146 5.73 12.97 -24.55
N GLY A 147 6.61 12.64 -23.60
CA GLY A 147 7.63 13.57 -23.08
C GLY A 147 7.07 14.70 -22.23
N ALA A 148 5.81 14.62 -21.81
CA ALA A 148 5.16 15.53 -20.91
C ALA A 148 4.82 14.85 -19.58
N THR A 149 4.63 15.66 -18.54
CA THR A 149 4.11 15.24 -17.25
C THR A 149 2.89 16.07 -16.92
N THR A 150 1.76 15.40 -16.72
CA THR A 150 0.53 16.04 -16.25
C THR A 150 0.30 15.65 -14.80
N VAL A 151 0.10 16.65 -13.95
CA VAL A 151 -0.21 16.49 -12.52
C VAL A 151 -1.62 16.98 -12.28
N THR A 152 -2.46 16.15 -11.67
CA THR A 152 -3.84 16.51 -11.30
C THR A 152 -4.04 16.29 -9.81
N THR A 153 -4.45 17.32 -9.08
CA THR A 153 -4.62 17.25 -7.62
C THR A 153 -6.09 17.09 -7.26
N THR A 154 -6.42 16.13 -6.39
CA THR A 154 -7.80 15.90 -5.92
C THR A 154 -8.03 16.39 -4.49
N GLU A 155 -7.05 16.25 -3.60
CA GLU A 155 -7.12 16.75 -2.22
C GLU A 155 -5.78 17.34 -1.80
N GLY A 156 -5.72 18.38 -0.97
CA GLY A 156 -4.45 18.97 -0.57
C GLY A 156 -3.84 19.85 -1.67
N ARG A 157 -2.53 19.77 -1.89
CA ARG A 157 -1.83 20.60 -2.88
C ARG A 157 -0.53 19.94 -3.32
N VAL A 158 -0.15 20.16 -4.57
CA VAL A 158 1.09 19.64 -5.17
C VAL A 158 1.88 20.80 -5.74
N ALA A 159 3.11 20.97 -5.29
CA ALA A 159 4.05 21.88 -5.93
C ALA A 159 4.68 21.14 -7.12
N THR A 160 4.52 21.67 -8.33
CA THR A 160 5.01 21.05 -9.56
C THR A 160 6.05 21.95 -10.19
N ALA A 161 7.29 21.48 -10.22
CA ALA A 161 8.42 22.18 -10.80
C ALA A 161 8.85 21.53 -12.12
N ASP A 162 9.48 22.32 -13.00
CA ASP A 162 10.20 21.75 -14.15
C ASP A 162 11.37 20.85 -13.70
N ALA A 163 11.88 20.01 -14.60
CA ALA A 163 12.99 19.09 -14.30
C ALA A 163 14.28 19.79 -13.82
N ALA A 164 14.48 21.07 -14.15
CA ALA A 164 15.65 21.85 -13.73
C ALA A 164 15.42 22.59 -12.39
N ALA A 165 14.22 22.47 -11.81
CA ALA A 165 13.76 23.21 -10.64
C ALA A 165 13.91 24.74 -10.78
N THR A 166 13.70 25.28 -11.99
CA THR A 166 13.83 26.72 -12.27
C THR A 166 12.52 27.49 -12.15
N SER A 167 11.39 26.81 -12.35
CA SER A 167 10.04 27.33 -12.22
C SER A 167 9.14 26.31 -11.52
N GLU A 168 8.20 26.80 -10.71
CA GLU A 168 7.27 25.99 -9.94
C GLU A 168 5.87 26.61 -9.97
N VAL A 169 4.85 25.76 -10.07
CA VAL A 169 3.44 26.13 -9.91
C VAL A 169 2.80 25.29 -8.80
N LEU A 170 1.86 25.88 -8.06
CA LEU A 170 1.09 25.18 -7.04
C LEU A 170 -0.24 24.70 -7.63
N VAL A 171 -0.45 23.39 -7.67
CA VAL A 171 -1.67 22.74 -8.19
C VAL A 171 -2.60 22.43 -7.03
N LEU A 172 -3.70 23.18 -6.93
CA LEU A 172 -4.72 23.05 -5.88
C LEU A 172 -5.74 21.95 -6.22
N PRO A 173 -6.63 21.57 -5.28
CA PRO A 173 -7.66 20.56 -5.56
C PRO A 173 -8.50 20.93 -6.78
N ASP A 174 -8.82 19.91 -7.57
CA ASP A 174 -9.57 20.00 -8.83
C ASP A 174 -8.86 20.85 -9.90
N GLN A 175 -7.54 21.02 -9.78
CA GLN A 175 -6.69 21.62 -10.80
C GLN A 175 -5.73 20.60 -11.43
N THR A 176 -5.27 20.94 -12.62
CA THR A 176 -4.27 20.21 -13.37
C THR A 176 -3.26 21.18 -13.98
N THR A 177 -2.01 20.71 -14.14
CA THR A 177 -0.96 21.39 -14.90
C THR A 177 -0.22 20.36 -15.75
N THR A 178 0.32 20.80 -16.87
CA THR A 178 1.19 20.00 -17.73
C THR A 178 2.56 20.66 -17.82
N VAL A 179 3.60 19.84 -17.78
CA VAL A 179 4.99 20.24 -17.95
C VAL A 179 5.57 19.45 -19.10
N HIS A 180 6.00 20.12 -20.15
CA HIS A 180 6.72 19.48 -21.26
C HIS A 180 8.22 19.40 -20.95
N ALA A 181 8.91 18.41 -21.50
CA ALA A 181 10.37 18.30 -21.36
C ALA A 181 11.08 19.64 -21.67
N ASN A 182 11.99 20.03 -20.78
CA ASN A 182 12.77 21.27 -20.86
C ASN A 182 11.94 22.57 -20.92
N SER A 183 10.69 22.54 -20.44
CA SER A 183 9.80 23.70 -20.41
C SER A 183 9.35 23.99 -18.99
N ALA A 184 9.01 25.25 -18.70
CA ALA A 184 8.40 25.63 -17.44
C ALA A 184 6.99 25.01 -17.33
N PRO A 185 6.47 24.76 -16.11
CA PRO A 185 5.11 24.27 -15.93
C PRO A 185 4.07 25.26 -16.48
N GLU A 186 3.02 24.75 -17.09
CA GLU A 186 1.88 25.56 -17.50
C GLU A 186 1.13 26.11 -16.26
N PRO A 187 0.51 27.31 -16.36
CA PRO A 187 -0.36 27.80 -15.30
C PRO A 187 -1.47 26.76 -14.97
N PRO A 188 -1.70 26.44 -13.68
CA PRO A 188 -2.75 25.50 -13.30
C PRO A 188 -4.13 25.92 -13.81
N ARG A 189 -4.87 24.97 -14.36
CA ARG A 189 -6.24 25.13 -14.85
C ARG A 189 -7.17 24.14 -14.19
N SER A 190 -8.48 24.36 -14.26
CA SER A 190 -9.45 23.38 -13.76
C SER A 190 -9.25 22.03 -14.46
N ALA A 191 -9.23 20.97 -13.65
CA ALA A 191 -9.23 19.61 -14.16
C ALA A 191 -10.55 19.36 -14.92
N PRO A 192 -10.54 18.51 -15.97
CA PRO A 192 -11.76 18.10 -16.64
C PRO A 192 -12.77 17.52 -15.64
N ALA A 193 -14.04 17.91 -15.76
CA ALA A 193 -15.10 17.33 -14.95
C ALA A 193 -15.26 15.84 -15.27
N ALA A 194 -15.55 15.04 -14.24
CA ALA A 194 -15.87 13.63 -14.42
C ALA A 194 -17.11 13.47 -15.31
N GLN A 195 -17.03 12.56 -16.28
CA GLN A 195 -18.14 12.24 -17.17
C GLN A 195 -19.17 11.34 -16.49
N ARG A 196 -18.73 10.60 -15.47
CA ARG A 196 -19.56 9.74 -14.64
C ARG A 196 -19.10 9.86 -13.20
N VAL A 197 -20.06 9.92 -12.28
CA VAL A 197 -19.81 9.88 -10.84
C VAL A 197 -20.72 8.83 -10.21
N VAL A 198 -20.11 7.84 -9.56
CA VAL A 198 -20.82 6.87 -8.74
C VAL A 198 -20.61 7.24 -7.28
N THR A 199 -21.70 7.46 -6.54
CA THR A 199 -21.66 7.72 -5.10
C THR A 199 -22.33 6.56 -4.36
N VAL A 200 -21.59 5.92 -3.47
CA VAL A 200 -22.08 4.84 -2.62
C VAL A 200 -22.09 5.32 -1.18
N SER A 201 -23.24 5.21 -0.51
CA SER A 201 -23.39 5.52 0.91
C SER A 201 -23.83 4.31 1.72
N ALA A 202 -23.22 4.12 2.88
CA ALA A 202 -23.55 3.02 3.80
C ALA A 202 -23.45 3.51 5.25
N LEU A 203 -24.49 3.23 6.05
CA LEU A 203 -24.54 3.60 7.47
C LEU A 203 -23.65 2.65 8.30
N SER A 204 -22.34 2.87 8.24
CA SER A 204 -21.32 2.13 8.95
C SER A 204 -20.08 2.99 9.12
N GLU A 205 -19.34 2.77 10.20
CA GLU A 205 -18.03 3.38 10.41
C GLU A 205 -16.89 2.61 9.73
N SER A 206 -17.16 1.39 9.24
CA SER A 206 -16.21 0.62 8.45
C SER A 206 -16.91 -0.12 7.31
N SER A 207 -16.63 0.34 6.09
CA SER A 207 -17.09 -0.26 4.85
C SER A 207 -16.06 -0.04 3.75
N LEU A 208 -16.03 -0.97 2.80
CA LEU A 208 -15.28 -0.82 1.56
C LEU A 208 -16.17 -1.11 0.37
N VAL A 209 -16.07 -0.24 -0.62
CA VAL A 209 -16.65 -0.34 -1.94
C VAL A 209 -15.55 -0.76 -2.90
N VAL A 210 -15.72 -1.90 -3.53
CA VAL A 210 -14.86 -2.42 -4.59
C VAL A 210 -15.50 -2.08 -5.93
N ASP A 211 -14.75 -1.38 -6.78
CA ASP A 211 -15.22 -1.04 -8.13
C ASP A 211 -15.03 -2.22 -9.12
N PRO A 212 -15.55 -2.12 -10.36
CA PRO A 212 -15.46 -3.21 -11.33
C PRO A 212 -14.03 -3.60 -11.73
N LEU A 213 -13.04 -2.76 -11.44
CA LEU A 213 -11.62 -3.01 -11.70
C LEU A 213 -10.91 -3.64 -10.49
N GLY A 214 -11.65 -3.97 -9.44
CA GLY A 214 -11.13 -4.63 -8.23
C GLY A 214 -10.48 -3.66 -7.22
N ARG A 215 -10.70 -2.35 -7.38
CA ARG A 215 -10.11 -1.31 -6.52
C ARG A 215 -11.01 -1.00 -5.35
N ALA A 216 -10.45 -1.00 -4.15
CA ALA A 216 -11.18 -0.79 -2.90
C ALA A 216 -11.16 0.66 -2.45
N ASN A 217 -12.29 1.14 -1.94
CA ASN A 217 -12.50 2.52 -1.51
C ASN A 217 -13.41 2.56 -0.27
N GLY A 218 -13.04 3.30 0.76
CA GLY A 218 -13.85 3.43 1.97
C GLY A 218 -12.98 3.54 3.22
N PHE A 219 -13.47 2.99 4.34
CA PHE A 219 -12.81 3.07 5.63
C PHE A 219 -12.61 1.69 6.25
N ARG A 220 -11.37 1.35 6.56
CA ARG A 220 -10.99 0.07 7.18
C ARG A 220 -9.87 0.32 8.19
N ASP A 221 -9.97 -0.31 9.37
CA ASP A 221 -8.96 -0.28 10.42
C ASP A 221 -8.49 1.13 10.83
N GLY A 222 -9.42 2.09 10.88
CA GLY A 222 -9.11 3.48 11.26
C GLY A 222 -8.50 4.32 10.13
N ARG A 223 -8.47 3.82 8.89
CA ARG A 223 -7.83 4.47 7.75
C ARG A 223 -8.75 4.56 6.53
N VAL A 224 -8.61 5.67 5.81
CA VAL A 224 -9.17 5.84 4.47
C VAL A 224 -8.39 5.00 3.45
N VAL A 225 -9.12 4.18 2.71
CA VAL A 225 -8.65 3.45 1.53
C VAL A 225 -9.27 4.14 0.31
N ALA A 226 -8.46 4.58 -0.66
CA ALA A 226 -8.95 5.25 -1.87
C ALA A 226 -8.09 4.79 -3.05
N GLN A 227 -8.37 3.58 -3.54
CA GLN A 227 -7.63 2.96 -4.63
C GLN A 227 -8.20 3.28 -6.00
N THR A 228 -9.34 3.95 -6.12
CA THR A 228 -9.83 4.42 -7.42
C THR A 228 -9.30 5.84 -7.66
N PRO A 229 -8.72 6.15 -8.84
CA PRO A 229 -8.25 7.49 -9.17
C PRO A 229 -9.36 8.53 -9.03
N GLY A 230 -9.04 9.63 -8.34
CA GLY A 230 -9.99 10.70 -8.04
C GLY A 230 -11.05 10.35 -6.98
N ALA A 231 -11.03 9.15 -6.40
CA ALA A 231 -12.02 8.76 -5.41
C ALA A 231 -11.90 9.61 -4.13
N ARG A 232 -13.06 9.94 -3.58
CA ARG A 232 -13.18 10.68 -2.33
C ARG A 232 -13.95 9.84 -1.33
N VAL A 233 -13.43 9.73 -0.12
CA VAL A 233 -14.08 8.97 0.97
C VAL A 233 -14.32 9.93 2.12
N ARG A 234 -15.57 10.05 2.54
CA ARG A 234 -15.99 10.95 3.62
C ARG A 234 -16.82 10.19 4.64
N MET A 235 -16.68 10.56 5.91
CA MET A 235 -17.60 10.18 6.96
C MET A 235 -18.55 11.34 7.21
N GLN A 236 -19.86 11.09 7.11
CA GLN A 236 -20.91 12.08 7.37
C GLN A 236 -21.96 11.46 8.27
N ASP A 237 -22.10 11.97 9.50
CA ASP A 237 -23.13 11.53 10.46
C ASP A 237 -23.19 10.00 10.66
N GLY A 238 -22.02 9.35 10.74
CA GLY A 238 -21.89 7.88 10.88
C GLY A 238 -22.13 7.09 9.59
N THR A 239 -22.31 7.78 8.46
CA THR A 239 -22.43 7.19 7.11
C THR A 239 -21.13 7.39 6.35
N ILE A 240 -20.55 6.32 5.84
CA ILE A 240 -19.47 6.41 4.86
C ILE A 240 -20.08 6.78 3.50
N VAL A 241 -19.54 7.82 2.88
CA VAL A 241 -19.86 8.26 1.52
C VAL A 241 -18.61 8.12 0.68
N VAL A 242 -18.67 7.22 -0.30
CA VAL A 242 -17.60 6.97 -1.28
C VAL A 242 -18.04 7.54 -2.62
N THR A 243 -17.27 8.48 -3.16
CA THR A 243 -17.48 9.06 -4.49
C THR A 243 -16.40 8.58 -5.43
N LEU A 244 -16.80 7.96 -6.54
CA LEU A 244 -15.93 7.31 -7.53
C LEU A 244 -16.14 7.96 -8.90
N PRO A 245 -15.18 8.77 -9.39
CA PRO A 245 -15.28 9.38 -10.72
C PRO A 245 -14.83 8.43 -11.83
N ASN A 246 -15.43 8.56 -13.01
CA ASN A 246 -15.04 7.90 -14.26
C ASN A 246 -14.83 6.38 -14.14
N VAL A 247 -15.58 5.72 -13.27
CA VAL A 247 -15.57 4.25 -13.14
C VAL A 247 -16.34 3.60 -14.30
N PRO A 248 -15.86 2.45 -14.80
CA PRO A 248 -16.52 1.75 -15.90
C PRO A 248 -17.82 1.08 -15.45
N ASP A 249 -18.56 0.58 -16.44
CA ASP A 249 -19.64 -0.38 -16.20
C ASP A 249 -19.11 -1.65 -15.52
N GLY A 250 -20.01 -2.34 -14.83
CA GLY A 250 -19.73 -3.61 -14.18
C GLY A 250 -20.26 -3.67 -12.76
N VAL A 251 -19.68 -4.57 -11.98
CA VAL A 251 -20.16 -4.90 -10.65
C VAL A 251 -19.41 -4.11 -9.58
N PHE A 252 -20.17 -3.44 -8.71
CA PHE A 252 -19.69 -2.79 -7.50
C PHE A 252 -20.06 -3.64 -6.30
N GLY A 253 -19.08 -3.97 -5.47
CA GLY A 253 -19.29 -4.72 -4.23
C GLY A 253 -19.06 -3.86 -3.00
N THR A 254 -19.98 -3.86 -2.05
CA THR A 254 -19.83 -3.16 -0.78
C THR A 254 -19.74 -4.17 0.35
N THR A 255 -18.60 -4.22 1.01
CA THR A 255 -18.39 -5.00 2.23
C THR A 255 -18.47 -4.08 3.45
N ILE A 256 -19.22 -4.50 4.46
CA ILE A 256 -19.45 -3.73 5.68
C ILE A 256 -19.02 -4.59 6.86
N ALA A 257 -18.17 -4.03 7.73
CA ALA A 257 -17.88 -4.68 9.00
C ALA A 257 -19.14 -4.59 9.87
N THR A 258 -19.70 -5.73 10.29
CA THR A 258 -20.94 -5.76 11.06
C THR A 258 -20.70 -6.15 12.51
N SER A 259 -21.27 -5.36 13.42
CA SER A 259 -21.30 -5.63 14.86
C SER A 259 -22.74 -5.93 15.30
N ALA A 260 -23.32 -7.03 14.80
CA ALA A 260 -24.64 -7.56 15.18
C ALA A 260 -25.83 -6.57 15.11
N GLY A 261 -26.71 -6.75 14.12
CA GLY A 261 -27.93 -5.94 13.99
C GLY A 261 -28.58 -6.07 12.62
N ALA A 262 -29.72 -5.41 12.43
CA ALA A 262 -30.54 -5.43 11.20
C ALA A 262 -29.73 -5.15 9.91
N PRO A 263 -30.25 -5.53 8.72
CA PRO A 263 -29.59 -5.25 7.45
C PRO A 263 -29.19 -3.78 7.31
N VAL A 264 -27.95 -3.54 6.87
CA VAL A 264 -27.44 -2.17 6.68
C VAL A 264 -27.83 -1.69 5.30
N PRO A 265 -28.60 -0.60 5.16
CA PRO A 265 -28.94 -0.05 3.86
C PRO A 265 -27.72 0.54 3.17
N VAL A 266 -27.60 0.30 1.88
CA VAL A 266 -26.56 0.85 1.01
C VAL A 266 -27.25 1.50 -0.19
N PHE A 267 -27.01 2.80 -0.38
CA PHE A 267 -27.52 3.53 -1.54
C PHE A 267 -26.41 3.74 -2.55
N THR A 268 -26.71 3.52 -3.82
CA THR A 268 -25.81 3.85 -4.92
C THR A 268 -26.51 4.82 -5.86
N THR A 269 -25.89 5.98 -6.06
CA THR A 269 -26.32 7.01 -7.01
C THR A 269 -25.32 7.10 -8.14
N VAL A 270 -25.79 7.04 -9.38
CA VAL A 270 -24.98 7.18 -10.59
C VAL A 270 -25.44 8.42 -11.34
N THR A 271 -24.49 9.30 -11.63
CA THR A 271 -24.73 10.54 -12.36
C THR A 271 -23.78 10.61 -13.56
N ASP A 272 -24.35 10.55 -14.75
CA ASP A 272 -23.63 10.78 -16.00
C ASP A 272 -23.78 12.25 -16.43
N ALA A 273 -22.76 12.77 -17.11
CA ALA A 273 -22.73 14.18 -17.51
C ALA A 273 -23.92 14.52 -18.42
N GLY A 274 -24.75 15.46 -17.96
CA GLY A 274 -25.94 15.91 -18.68
C GLY A 274 -27.19 15.06 -18.45
N GLU A 275 -27.12 14.01 -17.64
CA GLU A 275 -28.26 13.13 -17.31
C GLU A 275 -28.71 13.31 -15.85
N ASP A 276 -29.98 12.95 -15.59
CA ASP A 276 -30.52 12.96 -14.23
C ASP A 276 -29.91 11.81 -13.40
N PRO A 277 -29.60 12.03 -12.10
CA PRO A 277 -29.06 10.98 -11.24
C PRO A 277 -30.01 9.79 -11.06
N VAL A 278 -29.48 8.57 -11.21
CA VAL A 278 -30.20 7.31 -10.93
C VAL A 278 -29.76 6.78 -9.58
N THR A 279 -30.69 6.59 -8.65
CA THR A 279 -30.40 6.08 -7.29
C THR A 279 -31.10 4.76 -7.04
N ILE A 280 -30.36 3.78 -6.51
CA ILE A 280 -30.90 2.49 -6.08
C ILE A 280 -30.51 2.20 -4.63
N GLY A 281 -31.44 1.60 -3.89
CA GLY A 281 -31.21 1.05 -2.57
C GLY A 281 -30.90 -0.44 -2.66
N SER A 282 -29.93 -0.88 -1.88
CA SER A 282 -29.58 -2.28 -1.62
C SER A 282 -29.38 -2.47 -0.11
N ALA A 283 -29.21 -3.71 0.34
CA ALA A 283 -28.99 -3.97 1.76
C ALA A 283 -27.93 -5.06 1.95
N ALA A 284 -26.94 -4.77 2.79
CA ALA A 284 -26.00 -5.77 3.23
C ALA A 284 -26.66 -6.62 4.32
N GLN A 285 -26.92 -7.90 4.00
CA GLN A 285 -27.57 -8.82 4.93
C GLN A 285 -26.63 -9.17 6.08
N ALA A 286 -27.13 -9.06 7.31
CA ALA A 286 -26.39 -9.47 8.49
C ALA A 286 -26.34 -11.01 8.58
N GLY A 287 -25.19 -11.57 8.95
CA GLY A 287 -25.05 -13.03 9.07
C GLY A 287 -23.70 -13.50 9.60
N ASP A 288 -22.60 -12.80 9.29
CA ASP A 288 -21.24 -13.18 9.66
C ASP A 288 -20.39 -11.94 10.04
N ALA A 289 -19.08 -12.11 10.28
CA ALA A 289 -18.15 -11.03 10.65
C ALA A 289 -18.09 -9.85 9.65
N SER A 290 -18.57 -10.05 8.42
CA SER A 290 -18.74 -9.01 7.40
C SER A 290 -20.02 -9.25 6.58
N ALA A 291 -20.82 -8.21 6.36
CA ALA A 291 -21.97 -8.24 5.45
C ALA A 291 -21.60 -7.70 4.07
N ARG A 292 -22.24 -8.22 3.01
CA ARG A 292 -22.01 -7.79 1.62
C ARG A 292 -23.30 -7.29 0.96
N SER A 293 -23.17 -6.21 0.19
CA SER A 293 -24.17 -5.71 -0.77
C SER A 293 -23.48 -5.48 -2.11
N GLY A 294 -24.24 -5.29 -3.19
CA GLY A 294 -23.66 -4.91 -4.46
C GLY A 294 -24.69 -4.42 -5.47
N VAL A 295 -24.18 -3.73 -6.49
CA VAL A 295 -24.96 -3.28 -7.63
C VAL A 295 -24.22 -3.62 -8.92
N GLU A 296 -24.98 -3.86 -9.98
CA GLU A 296 -24.47 -3.90 -11.35
C GLU A 296 -24.85 -2.60 -12.05
N LEU A 297 -23.86 -1.92 -12.60
CA LEU A 297 -24.02 -0.73 -13.44
C LEU A 297 -23.81 -1.12 -14.90
N ARG A 298 -24.72 -0.67 -15.77
CA ARG A 298 -24.61 -0.78 -17.21
C ARG A 298 -24.99 0.53 -17.87
N THR A 299 -24.46 0.78 -19.05
CA THR A 299 -24.90 1.86 -19.93
C THR A 299 -25.85 1.29 -20.98
N VAL A 300 -27.10 1.74 -20.99
CA VAL A 300 -28.14 1.29 -21.93
C VAL A 300 -28.73 2.49 -22.63
N ASN A 301 -28.59 2.56 -23.96
CA ASN A 301 -29.00 3.71 -24.78
C ASN A 301 -28.42 5.04 -24.24
N ASP A 302 -27.11 5.06 -23.97
CA ASP A 302 -26.36 6.21 -23.44
C ASP A 302 -26.82 6.73 -22.07
N LYS A 303 -27.59 5.94 -21.33
CA LYS A 303 -28.05 6.27 -19.96
C LYS A 303 -27.61 5.21 -18.95
N PRO A 304 -27.38 5.60 -17.69
CA PRO A 304 -27.04 4.65 -16.63
C PRO A 304 -28.26 3.80 -16.26
N ASP A 305 -28.08 2.48 -16.27
CA ASP A 305 -28.98 1.47 -15.74
C ASP A 305 -28.30 0.79 -14.56
N VAL A 306 -28.95 0.82 -13.38
CA VAL A 306 -28.36 0.32 -12.14
C VAL A 306 -29.30 -0.68 -11.49
N ARG A 307 -28.79 -1.87 -11.18
CA ARG A 307 -29.52 -3.00 -10.61
C ARG A 307 -28.88 -3.43 -9.30
N ALA A 308 -29.69 -3.68 -8.27
CA ALA A 308 -29.21 -4.34 -7.06
C ALA A 308 -28.95 -5.82 -7.32
N LEU A 309 -27.83 -6.34 -6.80
CA LEU A 309 -27.51 -7.76 -6.87
C LEU A 309 -28.38 -8.57 -5.91
N THR A 310 -28.68 -9.80 -6.29
CA THR A 310 -29.33 -10.79 -5.43
C THR A 310 -28.37 -11.33 -4.37
N ALA A 311 -28.93 -11.98 -3.33
CA ALA A 311 -28.12 -12.58 -2.25
C ALA A 311 -27.18 -13.71 -2.72
N ASP A 312 -27.46 -14.36 -3.86
CA ASP A 312 -26.56 -15.35 -4.43
C ASP A 312 -25.45 -14.68 -5.25
N GLU A 313 -25.76 -13.63 -6.02
CA GLU A 313 -24.76 -12.86 -6.77
C GLU A 313 -23.75 -12.16 -5.86
N THR A 314 -24.15 -11.70 -4.67
CA THR A 314 -23.22 -11.05 -3.72
C THR A 314 -22.18 -12.00 -3.13
N LYS A 315 -22.38 -13.32 -3.22
CA LYS A 315 -21.38 -14.32 -2.78
C LYS A 315 -20.18 -14.39 -3.71
N GLU A 316 -20.38 -14.07 -4.99
CA GLU A 316 -19.36 -14.09 -6.04
C GLU A 316 -18.55 -12.78 -6.13
N LEU A 317 -18.87 -11.79 -5.28
CA LEU A 317 -18.15 -10.53 -5.25
C LEU A 317 -16.68 -10.73 -4.85
N PRO A 318 -15.73 -10.13 -5.57
CA PRO A 318 -14.33 -10.21 -5.22
C PRO A 318 -14.04 -9.49 -3.91
N ASP A 319 -13.10 -10.03 -3.14
CA ASP A 319 -12.62 -9.36 -1.93
C ASP A 319 -11.74 -8.14 -2.26
N ALA A 320 -11.87 -7.12 -1.41
CA ALA A 320 -11.05 -5.92 -1.48
C ALA A 320 -9.57 -6.25 -1.22
N LYS A 321 -8.71 -6.07 -2.23
CA LYS A 321 -7.25 -6.22 -2.13
C LYS A 321 -6.61 -4.99 -1.49
N VAL A 322 -6.51 -4.99 -0.16
CA VAL A 322 -5.87 -3.91 0.61
C VAL A 322 -4.68 -4.48 1.37
N SER A 323 -3.49 -3.88 1.18
CA SER A 323 -2.29 -4.28 1.91
C SER A 323 -2.42 -4.06 3.42
N PRO A 324 -1.79 -4.92 4.25
CA PRO A 324 -1.80 -4.77 5.70
C PRO A 324 -1.05 -3.52 6.17
N ASN A 325 -1.38 -3.07 7.38
CA ASN A 325 -1.04 -1.74 7.93
C ASN A 325 0.47 -1.46 8.16
N LYS A 326 1.35 -2.46 8.04
CA LYS A 326 2.79 -2.28 8.23
C LYS A 326 3.58 -3.24 7.35
N VAL A 327 4.51 -2.70 6.58
CA VAL A 327 5.52 -3.50 5.88
C VAL A 327 6.42 -4.14 6.93
N SER A 328 6.16 -5.40 7.24
CA SER A 328 7.05 -6.23 8.07
C SER A 328 7.74 -7.22 7.14
N ALA A 329 9.06 -7.39 7.28
CA ALA A 329 9.78 -8.41 6.52
C ALA A 329 9.12 -9.78 6.75
N PRO A 330 8.98 -10.64 5.72
CA PRO A 330 8.44 -11.98 5.90
C PRO A 330 9.32 -12.71 6.91
N GLN A 331 8.71 -13.10 8.03
CA GLN A 331 9.35 -13.93 9.03
C GLN A 331 9.64 -15.27 8.37
N LYS A 332 10.92 -15.59 8.15
CA LYS A 332 11.33 -16.93 7.69
C LYS A 332 10.69 -17.95 8.62
N THR A 333 9.68 -18.67 8.13
CA THR A 333 9.20 -19.88 8.76
C THR A 333 10.38 -20.86 8.76
N PRO A 334 10.83 -21.40 9.90
CA PRO A 334 11.83 -22.44 9.88
C PRO A 334 11.26 -23.62 9.09
N ARG A 335 11.89 -23.93 7.95
CA ARG A 335 11.57 -25.14 7.19
C ARG A 335 11.94 -26.32 8.07
N ALA A 336 10.95 -27.07 8.53
CA ALA A 336 11.16 -28.37 9.14
C ALA A 336 11.66 -29.32 8.05
N SER A 337 12.90 -29.77 8.19
CA SER A 337 13.56 -30.86 7.46
C SER A 337 14.83 -31.16 8.24
N ASP A 338 15.17 -32.34 8.73
CA ASP A 338 14.66 -33.71 8.66
C ASP A 338 15.44 -34.49 9.76
N PRO A 339 14.95 -35.57 10.39
CA PRO A 339 15.69 -36.27 11.43
C PRO A 339 16.39 -37.51 10.88
N LEU A 340 17.68 -37.43 10.54
CA LEU A 340 18.52 -38.62 10.35
C LEU A 340 19.96 -38.37 10.79
N ALA A 341 20.30 -38.83 11.99
CA ALA A 341 21.67 -39.19 12.35
C ALA A 341 21.68 -40.64 12.84
N PRO A 342 22.62 -41.48 12.38
CA PRO A 342 22.56 -42.92 12.58
C PRO A 342 23.00 -43.35 13.99
N THR A 343 22.44 -44.49 14.35
CA THR A 343 22.60 -45.28 15.56
C THR A 343 24.07 -45.66 15.83
N SER A 344 24.58 -45.35 17.01
CA SER A 344 25.76 -46.00 17.60
C SER A 344 25.33 -46.85 18.80
N GLN A 345 25.63 -48.15 18.69
CA GLN A 345 25.31 -49.21 19.66
C GLN A 345 26.23 -49.18 20.92
N PRO A 346 25.90 -49.95 21.97
CA PRO A 346 26.27 -49.67 23.35
C PRO A 346 27.57 -50.35 23.81
N GLY A 347 28.33 -49.66 24.67
CA GLY A 347 29.50 -50.19 25.37
C GLY A 347 29.42 -49.95 26.88
N ALA A 348 29.13 -51.02 27.62
CA ALA A 348 29.53 -51.37 28.99
C ALA A 348 29.66 -50.27 30.07
N GLN A 349 28.79 -50.37 31.08
CA GLN A 349 29.06 -49.91 32.46
C GLN A 349 30.22 -50.71 33.08
N PRO A 350 30.88 -50.13 34.10
CA PRO A 350 30.79 -50.76 35.41
C PRO A 350 30.37 -49.81 36.54
N ALA A 351 29.69 -50.43 37.51
CA ALA A 351 29.05 -49.84 38.67
C ALA A 351 30.01 -49.33 39.75
N VAL A 352 29.62 -48.26 40.45
CA VAL A 352 30.04 -47.98 41.84
C VAL A 352 28.86 -47.41 42.66
N THR A 353 28.74 -47.98 43.85
CA THR A 353 27.75 -48.05 44.95
C THR A 353 27.27 -46.71 45.56
N PRO A 354 26.07 -46.63 46.19
CA PRO A 354 25.44 -45.35 46.58
C PRO A 354 25.89 -44.83 47.95
N ARG A 355 25.83 -43.50 48.14
CA ARG A 355 25.86 -42.87 49.48
C ARG A 355 24.62 -42.02 49.74
N ARG A 356 24.19 -42.14 51.01
CA ARG A 356 22.95 -41.70 51.65
C ARG A 356 22.65 -40.21 51.57
N SER A 357 21.35 -39.98 51.62
CA SER A 357 20.56 -38.77 51.90
C SER A 357 21.05 -37.94 53.10
N VAL A 358 20.97 -36.62 52.96
CA VAL A 358 20.64 -35.68 54.04
C VAL A 358 19.81 -34.53 53.45
N VAL A 359 18.58 -34.38 53.94
CA VAL A 359 17.68 -33.23 53.71
C VAL A 359 17.94 -32.20 54.82
N PRO A 360 17.96 -30.89 54.52
CA PRO A 360 17.69 -29.87 55.52
C PRO A 360 16.32 -29.19 55.28
N SER A 361 15.51 -29.16 56.33
CA SER A 361 14.21 -28.49 56.45
C SER A 361 14.30 -26.94 56.36
N PRO A 362 13.20 -26.24 56.00
CA PRO A 362 13.19 -24.78 55.87
C PRO A 362 13.00 -24.05 57.22
N PRO A 363 13.49 -22.81 57.37
CA PRO A 363 13.23 -21.97 58.54
C PRO A 363 11.86 -21.24 58.46
N PRO A 364 11.30 -20.82 59.62
CA PRO A 364 9.89 -20.51 59.78
C PRO A 364 9.49 -19.07 59.46
N THR A 365 8.20 -18.90 59.14
CA THR A 365 7.47 -17.63 59.01
C THR A 365 7.10 -17.00 60.36
N GLY A 366 7.18 -15.66 60.43
CA GLY A 366 6.59 -14.80 61.46
C GLY A 366 7.41 -13.50 61.57
N ARG A 367 6.88 -12.28 61.60
CA ARG A 367 5.53 -11.71 61.75
C ARG A 367 5.43 -10.49 60.83
#